data_AF-A0A1F1XSV7-F1
#
_entry.id   AF-A0A1F1XSV7-F1
#
_cell.length_a   1.000
_cell.length_b   1.000
_cell.length_c   1.000
_cell.angle_alpha   90.00
_cell.angle_beta   90.00
_cell.angle_gamma   90.00
#
_symmetry.space_group_name_H-M   'P 1'
#
loop_
_entity.id
_entity.type
_entity.pdbx_description
1 polymer ?
#
loop_
_entity_poly.entity_id
_entity_poly.type
_entity_poly.pdbx_seq_one_letter_code
_entity_poly.pdbx_strand_id
1 'polypeptide(L)'
;MDPQDRVHDGHRATVHELVDALLEHARAEHPDIADWSVTLSQSESLLVPRHSDKLFRVIDGVPGYYNGHVYRDALVRGVPGWPADWIALTTIASDATYYGRITDGTITTHTPWEAES
;
A
#
# COMPACT_ATOMS: atom_id res chain seq x y z
N MET A 1 26.42 2.65 7.39
CA MET A 1 25.60 2.55 6.16
C MET A 1 24.18 2.65 6.66
N ASP A 2 23.50 3.74 6.34
CA ASP A 2 22.14 4.00 6.81
C ASP A 2 21.19 2.96 6.15
N PRO A 3 20.33 2.24 6.89
CA PRO A 3 19.46 1.22 6.32
C PRO A 3 18.35 1.77 5.39
N GLN A 4 18.21 3.09 5.27
CA GLN A 4 17.04 3.74 4.66
C GLN A 4 17.10 3.92 3.13
N ASP A 5 18.20 3.63 2.46
CA ASP A 5 18.33 3.84 1.00
C ASP A 5 18.40 2.52 0.20
N ARG A 6 17.38 1.67 0.32
CA ARG A 6 17.16 0.63 -0.70
C ARG A 6 16.44 1.25 -1.91
N VAL A 7 17.21 1.94 -2.74
CA VAL A 7 16.76 2.36 -4.08
C VAL A 7 16.63 1.10 -4.93
N HIS A 8 15.41 0.75 -5.33
CA HIS A 8 15.20 -0.26 -6.35
C HIS A 8 15.66 0.30 -7.71
N ASP A 9 16.57 -0.41 -8.38
CA ASP A 9 17.25 -0.03 -9.64
C ASP A 9 16.28 0.51 -10.71
N GLY A 10 16.09 1.83 -10.78
CA GLY A 10 15.66 2.62 -11.96
C GLY A 10 14.45 2.13 -12.78
N HIS A 11 13.74 1.12 -12.30
CA HIS A 11 12.65 0.43 -12.92
C HIS A 11 11.40 0.78 -12.14
N ARG A 12 10.32 1.08 -12.84
CA ARG A 12 9.02 1.28 -12.22
C ARG A 12 8.67 0.01 -11.45
N ALA A 13 8.72 0.06 -10.13
CA ALA A 13 8.30 -1.04 -9.29
C ALA A 13 6.80 -1.29 -9.55
N THR A 14 6.43 -2.55 -9.72
CA THR A 14 5.02 -2.92 -9.69
C THR A 14 4.48 -2.69 -8.28
N VAL A 15 3.16 -2.47 -8.16
CA VAL A 15 2.51 -2.32 -6.85
C VAL A 15 2.78 -3.54 -5.96
N HIS A 16 2.81 -4.75 -6.53
CA HIS A 16 3.13 -5.97 -5.77
C HIS A 16 4.56 -5.97 -5.22
N GLU A 17 5.56 -5.66 -6.04
CA GLU A 17 6.96 -5.60 -5.60
C GLU A 17 7.15 -4.58 -4.47
N LEU A 18 6.48 -3.42 -4.58
CA LEU A 18 6.57 -2.38 -3.57
C LEU A 18 5.84 -2.76 -2.27
N VAL A 19 4.67 -3.41 -2.36
CA VAL A 19 3.96 -3.95 -1.19
C VAL A 19 4.78 -5.04 -0.50
N ASP A 20 5.42 -5.93 -1.27
CA ASP A 20 6.29 -6.97 -0.72
C ASP A 20 7.49 -6.37 0.03
N ALA A 21 8.17 -5.39 -0.57
CA ALA A 21 9.29 -4.70 0.05
C ALA A 21 8.89 -3.98 1.34
N LEU A 22 7.74 -3.28 1.35
CA LEU A 22 7.21 -2.61 2.54
C LEU A 22 6.89 -3.60 3.67
N LEU A 23 6.22 -4.72 3.36
CA LEU A 23 5.88 -5.74 4.35
C LEU A 23 7.14 -6.43 4.91
N GLU A 24 8.14 -6.70 4.07
CA GLU A 24 9.40 -7.30 4.50
C GLU A 24 10.18 -6.36 5.42
N HIS A 25 10.24 -5.07 5.07
CA HIS A 25 10.89 -4.06 5.90
C HIS A 25 10.18 -3.92 7.26
N ALA A 26 8.86 -3.74 7.27
CA ALA A 26 8.09 -3.57 8.50
C ALA A 26 8.17 -4.80 9.41
N ARG A 27 8.12 -6.02 8.86
CA ARG A 27 8.24 -7.27 9.64
C ARG A 27 9.64 -7.50 10.19
N ALA A 28 10.68 -7.00 9.52
CA ALA A 28 12.04 -7.07 10.03
C ALA A 28 12.25 -6.14 11.24
N GLU A 29 11.61 -4.96 11.23
CA GLU A 29 11.69 -3.99 12.34
C GLU A 29 10.72 -4.33 13.49
N HIS A 30 9.54 -4.86 13.16
CA HIS A 30 8.46 -5.17 14.11
C HIS A 30 7.95 -6.61 13.94
N PRO A 31 8.75 -7.62 14.32
CA PRO A 31 8.40 -9.03 14.12
C PRO A 31 7.20 -9.52 14.96
N ASP A 32 6.79 -8.74 15.96
CA ASP A 32 5.67 -9.02 16.86
C ASP A 32 4.32 -8.48 16.36
N ILE A 33 4.31 -7.60 15.35
CA ILE A 33 3.08 -7.06 14.76
C ILE A 33 2.57 -8.01 13.67
N ALA A 34 1.45 -8.69 13.97
CA ALA A 34 0.79 -9.59 13.03
C ALA A 34 -0.07 -8.86 11.98
N ASP A 35 -0.64 -7.72 12.34
CA ASP A 35 -1.67 -7.05 11.55
C ASP A 35 -1.15 -5.77 10.89
N TRP A 36 -1.17 -5.75 9.55
CA TRP A 36 -0.80 -4.60 8.73
C TRP A 36 -1.89 -4.24 7.74
N SER A 37 -2.05 -2.94 7.47
CA SER A 37 -2.96 -2.40 6.46
C SER A 37 -2.16 -1.64 5.41
N VAL A 38 -2.33 -2.04 4.16
CA VAL A 38 -1.80 -1.35 2.98
C VAL A 38 -2.90 -0.45 2.43
N THR A 39 -2.61 0.84 2.31
CA THR A 39 -3.48 1.85 1.70
C THR A 39 -2.84 2.36 0.42
N LEU A 40 -3.61 2.33 -0.66
CA LEU A 40 -3.19 2.88 -1.96
C LEU A 40 -4.41 3.35 -2.77
N SER A 41 -4.19 3.85 -3.99
CA SER A 41 -5.27 4.38 -4.82
C SER A 41 -6.29 3.29 -5.18
N GLN A 42 -7.57 3.67 -5.35
CA GLN A 42 -8.62 2.68 -5.56
C GLN A 42 -8.40 1.79 -6.80
N SER A 43 -7.91 2.38 -7.89
CA SER A 43 -7.60 1.67 -9.15
C SER A 43 -6.51 0.62 -9.00
N GLU A 44 -5.57 0.84 -8.07
CA GLU A 44 -4.46 -0.08 -7.81
C GLU A 44 -4.80 -1.07 -6.68
N SER A 45 -5.79 -0.75 -5.82
CA SER A 45 -6.14 -1.52 -4.61
C SER A 45 -6.98 -2.76 -4.86
N LEU A 46 -7.50 -2.88 -6.08
CA LEU A 46 -8.29 -4.00 -6.52
C LEU A 46 -7.59 -4.56 -7.77
N LEU A 47 -7.56 -5.88 -7.90
CA LEU A 47 -7.25 -6.52 -9.18
C LEU A 47 -8.44 -6.31 -10.15
N VAL A 48 -8.74 -5.05 -10.47
CA VAL A 48 -9.84 -4.66 -11.35
C VAL A 48 -9.48 -4.90 -12.81
N PRO A 49 -10.46 -5.22 -13.67
CA PRO A 49 -10.27 -5.17 -15.12
C PRO A 49 -9.64 -3.83 -15.53
N ARG A 50 -8.77 -3.82 -16.54
CA ARG A 50 -7.91 -2.69 -16.98
C ARG A 50 -8.58 -1.31 -17.08
N HIS A 51 -9.90 -1.26 -17.23
CA HIS A 51 -10.67 -0.02 -17.41
C HIS A 51 -11.74 0.21 -16.32
N SER A 52 -11.68 -0.54 -15.22
CA SER A 52 -12.63 -0.42 -14.11
C SER A 52 -11.94 0.18 -12.89
N ASP A 53 -12.67 1.00 -12.14
CA ASP A 53 -12.27 1.50 -10.81
C ASP A 53 -12.81 0.61 -9.69
N LYS A 54 -13.72 -0.33 -10.00
CA LYS A 54 -14.46 -1.15 -9.04
C LYS A 54 -14.62 -2.58 -9.50
N LEU A 55 -14.61 -3.50 -8.54
CA LEU A 55 -15.06 -4.88 -8.74
C LEU A 55 -16.45 -5.02 -8.10
N PHE A 56 -17.49 -4.97 -8.93
CA PHE A 56 -18.87 -5.06 -8.47
C PHE A 56 -19.23 -6.47 -8.01
N ARG A 57 -20.13 -6.55 -7.03
CA ARG A 57 -20.67 -7.81 -6.50
C ARG A 57 -22.14 -7.65 -6.09
N VAL A 58 -22.84 -8.77 -5.96
CA VAL A 58 -24.16 -8.84 -5.33
C VAL A 58 -24.10 -9.94 -4.28
N ILE A 59 -24.42 -9.63 -3.03
CA ILE A 59 -24.48 -10.59 -1.91
C ILE A 59 -25.87 -10.49 -1.29
N ASP A 60 -26.58 -11.61 -1.19
CA ASP A 60 -27.95 -11.67 -0.65
C ASP A 60 -28.91 -10.65 -1.28
N GLY A 61 -28.78 -10.44 -2.59
CA GLY A 61 -29.58 -9.47 -3.36
C GLY A 61 -29.16 -8.01 -3.17
N VAL A 62 -28.17 -7.71 -2.34
CA VAL A 62 -27.66 -6.36 -2.10
C VAL A 62 -26.49 -6.07 -3.04
N PRO A 63 -26.61 -5.08 -3.95
CA PRO A 63 -25.51 -4.69 -4.83
C PRO A 63 -24.44 -3.92 -4.06
N GLY A 64 -23.18 -4.12 -4.42
CA GLY A 64 -22.04 -3.41 -3.87
C GLY A 64 -20.79 -3.60 -4.71
N TYR A 65 -19.64 -3.24 -4.15
CA TYR A 65 -18.34 -3.49 -4.76
C TYR A 65 -17.32 -3.79 -3.66
N TYR A 66 -16.27 -4.53 -4.00
CA TYR A 66 -15.15 -4.74 -3.10
C TYR A 66 -14.34 -3.44 -2.98
N ASN A 67 -13.98 -3.03 -1.77
CA ASN A 67 -13.17 -1.83 -1.49
C ASN A 67 -11.74 -2.16 -1.02
N GLY A 68 -11.41 -3.45 -0.98
CA GLY A 68 -10.13 -3.98 -0.57
C GLY A 68 -10.11 -5.51 -0.64
N HIS A 69 -8.94 -6.08 -0.40
CA HIS A 69 -8.70 -7.52 -0.36
C HIS A 69 -7.57 -7.81 0.65
N VAL A 70 -7.34 -9.09 0.97
CA VAL A 70 -6.19 -9.49 1.81
C VAL A 70 -5.09 -10.00 0.90
N TYR A 71 -3.87 -9.52 1.11
CA TYR A 71 -2.66 -9.98 0.43
C TYR A 71 -1.55 -10.18 1.47
N ARG A 72 -0.97 -11.39 1.53
CA ARG A 72 0.07 -11.77 2.51
C ARG A 72 -0.28 -11.38 3.95
N ASP A 73 -1.53 -11.65 4.35
CA ASP A 73 -2.12 -11.33 5.66
C ASP A 73 -2.24 -9.84 5.97
N ALA A 74 -2.03 -8.96 4.98
CA ALA A 74 -2.29 -7.53 5.10
C ALA A 74 -3.59 -7.15 4.40
N LEU A 75 -4.36 -6.25 5.01
CA LEU A 75 -5.52 -5.65 4.36
C LEU A 75 -5.04 -4.62 3.33
N VAL A 76 -5.24 -4.90 2.04
CA VAL A 76 -5.05 -3.94 0.96
C VAL A 76 -6.36 -3.23 0.70
N ARG A 77 -6.39 -1.89 0.82
CA ARG A 77 -7.61 -1.10 0.62
C ARG A 77 -7.37 0.15 -0.23
N GLY A 78 -8.40 0.47 -1.00
CA GLY A 78 -8.46 1.69 -1.80
C GLY A 78 -9.01 2.86 -0.99
N VAL A 79 -8.38 4.03 -1.11
CA VAL A 79 -8.91 5.27 -0.52
C VAL A 79 -9.16 6.31 -1.64
N PRO A 80 -10.40 6.80 -1.81
CA PRO A 80 -10.69 7.87 -2.75
C PRO A 80 -9.87 9.14 -2.43
N GLY A 81 -9.27 9.74 -3.46
CA GLY A 81 -8.41 10.92 -3.30
C GLY A 81 -6.99 10.62 -2.80
N TRP A 82 -6.66 9.35 -2.54
CA TRP A 82 -5.29 8.95 -2.25
C TRP A 82 -4.40 9.15 -3.49
N PRO A 83 -3.22 9.79 -3.35
CA PRO A 83 -2.37 10.05 -4.51
C PRO A 83 -1.86 8.77 -5.18
N ALA A 84 -1.93 8.77 -6.52
CA ALA A 84 -1.72 7.57 -7.32
C ALA A 84 -0.30 7.01 -7.28
N ASP A 85 0.68 7.83 -6.90
CA ASP A 85 2.10 7.46 -6.89
C ASP A 85 2.60 6.95 -5.53
N TRP A 86 1.73 6.87 -4.52
CA TRP A 86 2.11 6.53 -3.15
C TRP A 86 1.32 5.35 -2.60
N ILE A 87 2.00 4.55 -1.78
CA ILE A 87 1.44 3.49 -0.94
C ILE A 87 1.76 3.85 0.51
N ALA A 88 0.81 3.67 1.43
CA ALA A 88 1.07 3.72 2.88
C ALA A 88 0.84 2.35 3.50
N LEU A 89 1.77 1.92 4.35
CA LEU A 89 1.65 0.75 5.21
C LEU A 89 1.49 1.23 6.65
N THR A 90 0.35 0.91 7.27
CA THR A 90 0.02 1.30 8.64
C THR A 90 -0.34 0.07 9.46
N THR A 91 -0.29 0.21 10.78
CA THR A 91 -0.81 -0.78 11.72
C THR A 91 -1.62 -0.09 12.81
N ILE A 92 -2.54 -0.82 13.43
CA ILE A 92 -3.25 -0.34 14.63
C ILE A 92 -2.50 -0.66 15.92
N ALA A 93 -1.48 -1.51 15.85
CA ALA A 93 -0.72 -1.97 17.00
C ALA A 93 0.32 -0.93 17.48
N SER A 94 0.63 0.06 16.65
CA SER A 94 1.58 1.13 16.94
C SER A 94 1.30 2.35 16.05
N ASP A 95 2.03 3.45 16.29
CA ASP A 95 2.01 4.64 15.43
C ASP A 95 2.93 4.51 14.20
N ALA A 96 3.51 3.32 13.95
CA ALA A 96 4.39 3.10 12.81
C ALA A 96 3.64 3.25 11.48
N THR A 97 4.20 4.08 10.59
CA THR A 97 3.73 4.24 9.22
C THR A 97 4.92 4.28 8.27
N TYR A 98 4.80 3.53 7.18
CA TYR A 98 5.77 3.51 6.09
C TYR A 98 5.10 3.93 4.80
N TYR A 99 5.84 4.63 3.95
CA TYR A 99 5.39 5.09 2.66
C TYR A 99 6.30 4.54 1.57
N GLY A 100 5.70 4.07 0.49
CA GLY A 100 6.41 3.63 -0.72
C GLY A 100 6.00 4.48 -1.90
N ARG A 101 6.96 4.93 -2.71
CA ARG A 101 6.70 5.67 -3.96
C ARG A 101 6.76 4.73 -5.16
N ILE A 102 5.67 4.64 -5.92
CA ILE A 102 5.53 3.71 -7.06
C ILE A 102 6.49 4.05 -8.20
N THR A 103 6.79 5.34 -8.39
CA THR A 103 7.57 5.80 -9.56
C THR A 103 9.03 5.37 -9.53
N ASP A 104 9.63 5.27 -8.33
CA ASP A 104 11.06 5.00 -8.14
C ASP A 104 11.35 3.94 -7.06
N GLY A 105 10.32 3.39 -6.42
CA GLY A 105 10.44 2.35 -5.40
C GLY A 105 10.97 2.83 -4.05
N THR A 106 11.10 4.14 -3.83
CA THR A 106 11.61 4.70 -2.56
C THR A 106 10.70 4.34 -1.39
N ILE A 107 11.29 3.96 -0.25
CA ILE A 107 10.59 3.71 1.02
C ILE A 107 11.02 4.75 2.06
N THR A 108 10.07 5.30 2.81
CA THR A 108 10.34 6.30 3.86
C THR A 108 9.32 6.18 5.00
N THR A 109 9.67 6.66 6.19
CA THR A 109 8.74 6.84 7.31
C THR A 109 8.21 8.27 7.43
N HIS A 110 8.75 9.20 6.64
CA HIS A 110 8.28 10.58 6.59
C HIS A 110 7.07 10.66 5.68
N THR A 111 6.05 11.39 6.12
CA THR A 111 4.85 11.59 5.32
C THR A 111 5.19 12.36 4.04
N PRO A 112 4.77 11.88 2.84
CA PRO A 112 5.04 12.56 1.59
C PRO A 112 4.25 13.87 1.44
N TRP A 113 3.34 14.14 2.37
CA TRP A 113 2.51 15.34 2.43
C TRP A 113 3.14 16.50 3.21
N GLU A 114 4.33 16.31 3.81
CA GLU A 114 5.03 17.34 4.61
C GLU A 114 5.93 18.29 3.80
N ALA A 115 5.97 18.20 2.47
CA ALA A 115 6.78 19.11 1.67
C ALA A 115 6.01 20.40 1.28
N GLU A 116 6.60 21.53 1.67
CA GLU A 116 6.29 22.96 1.41
C GLU A 116 5.45 23.69 2.49
N SER A 117 6.14 24.13 3.55
CA SER A 117 5.86 25.41 4.23
C SER A 117 7.13 26.25 4.25
#